data_AF-A0A524KYM5-F1
#
_entry.id   AF-A0A524KYM5-F1
#
_cell.length_a   1.000
_cell.length_b   1.000
_cell.length_c   1.000
_cell.angle_alpha   90.00
_cell.angle_beta   90.00
_cell.angle_gamma   90.00
#
_symmetry.space_group_name_H-M   'P 1'
#
loop_
_entity.id
_entity.type
_entity.pdbx_description
1 polymer ?
#
loop_
_entity_poly.entity_id
_entity_poly.type
_entity_poly.pdbx_seq_one_letter_code
_entity_poly.pdbx_strand_id
1 'polypeptide(L)'
;MRALDYPLCDADNHYYEAEDCYTRCIEPQFRERTLRLVAQPDGTRKPMVDGRDYTYLPNPFLHFGRPGQMREMMEGVKTGSIDPEKVTERFPEYMDADARLALIDRQGLDKIFLFPSLAIT
;
A
#
# COMPACT_ATOMS: atom_id res chain seq x y z
N MET A 1 -13.84 16.69 -19.56
CA MET A 1 -13.63 15.25 -19.81
C MET A 1 -14.82 14.74 -20.61
N ARG A 2 -14.61 13.99 -21.69
CA ARG A 2 -15.71 13.29 -22.37
C ARG A 2 -16.10 12.09 -21.52
N ALA A 3 -17.38 11.96 -21.19
CA ALA A 3 -17.90 10.73 -20.61
C ALA A 3 -17.84 9.64 -21.68
N LEU A 4 -17.33 8.47 -21.33
CA LEU A 4 -17.35 7.29 -22.19
C LEU A 4 -18.73 6.63 -22.05
N ASP A 5 -19.21 6.02 -23.12
CA ASP A 5 -20.48 5.30 -23.21
C ASP A 5 -20.37 3.83 -22.78
N TYR A 6 -19.20 3.43 -22.26
CA TYR A 6 -18.89 2.12 -21.73
C TYR A 6 -18.06 2.26 -20.44
N PRO A 7 -18.14 1.28 -19.52
CA PRO A 7 -17.34 1.30 -18.31
C PRO A 7 -15.88 0.90 -18.59
N LEU A 8 -14.97 1.40 -17.76
CA LEU A 8 -13.53 1.17 -17.94
C LEU A 8 -13.05 -0.06 -17.17
N CYS A 9 -12.01 -0.71 -17.69
CA CYS A 9 -11.24 -1.69 -16.93
C CYS A 9 -9.89 -1.06 -16.57
N ASP A 10 -9.56 -1.01 -15.28
CA ASP A 10 -8.28 -0.51 -14.81
C ASP A 10 -7.31 -1.68 -14.62
N ALA A 11 -6.26 -1.72 -15.43
CA ALA A 11 -5.30 -2.82 -15.44
C ALA A 11 -4.19 -2.67 -14.40
N ASP A 12 -4.20 -1.61 -13.57
CA ASP A 12 -3.17 -1.39 -12.56
C ASP A 12 -3.73 -0.69 -11.31
N ASN A 13 -4.08 -1.49 -10.31
CA ASN A 13 -4.63 -1.03 -9.06
C ASN A 13 -3.95 -1.78 -7.91
N HIS A 14 -3.81 -1.15 -6.75
CA HIS A 14 -3.10 -1.75 -5.62
C HIS A 14 -3.98 -1.86 -4.37
N TYR A 15 -3.60 -2.77 -3.47
CA TYR A 15 -4.05 -2.81 -2.08
C TYR A 15 -2.86 -2.67 -1.16
N TYR A 16 -3.10 -2.18 0.05
CA TYR A 16 -2.10 -2.17 1.09
C TYR A 16 -2.26 -3.39 1.99
N GLU A 17 -1.16 -4.07 2.26
CA GLU A 17 -1.15 -5.27 3.06
C GLU A 17 -1.41 -4.99 4.55
N ALA A 18 -2.18 -5.87 5.20
CA ALA A 18 -2.29 -5.88 6.66
C ALA A 18 -0.96 -6.29 7.32
N GLU A 19 -0.73 -5.87 8.57
CA GLU A 19 0.50 -6.18 9.32
C GLU A 19 0.81 -7.69 9.42
N ASP A 20 -0.23 -8.52 9.36
CA ASP A 20 -0.13 -9.98 9.46
C ASP A 20 -0.15 -10.70 8.09
N CYS A 21 -0.13 -9.99 6.96
CA CYS A 21 -0.29 -10.61 5.63
C CYS A 21 0.70 -11.75 5.36
N TYR A 22 1.96 -11.61 5.79
CA TYR A 22 3.00 -12.63 5.62
C TYR A 22 3.05 -13.64 6.77
N THR A 23 2.31 -13.43 7.85
CA THR A 23 2.42 -14.27 9.07
C THR A 23 1.16 -15.03 9.42
N ARG A 24 0.00 -14.59 8.94
CA ARG A 24 -1.32 -15.17 9.25
C ARG A 24 -1.40 -16.66 8.94
N CYS A 25 -0.85 -17.06 7.79
CA CYS A 25 -0.99 -18.41 7.26
C CYS A 25 0.34 -19.15 7.05
N ILE A 26 1.48 -18.56 7.45
CA ILE A 26 2.79 -19.21 7.26
C ILE A 26 3.07 -20.23 8.37
N GLU A 27 3.80 -21.30 8.06
CA GLU A 27 4.23 -22.27 9.06
C GLU A 27 5.08 -21.58 10.14
N PRO A 28 4.91 -21.92 11.43
CA PRO A 28 5.57 -21.22 12.53
C PRO A 28 7.10 -21.11 12.38
N GLN A 29 7.74 -22.15 11.84
CA GLN A 29 9.20 -22.19 11.62
C GLN A 29 9.71 -21.16 10.61
N PHE A 30 8.86 -20.62 9.74
CA PHE A 30 9.24 -19.64 8.73
C PHE A 30 8.82 -18.21 9.10
N ARG A 31 8.09 -18.02 10.20
CA ARG A 31 7.57 -16.71 10.60
C ARG A 31 8.67 -15.66 10.72
N GLU A 32 9.87 -16.02 11.16
CA GLU A 32 10.95 -15.05 11.32
C GLU A 32 11.54 -14.57 9.98
N ARG A 33 11.40 -15.39 8.93
CA ARG A 33 11.91 -15.14 7.58
C ARG A 33 11.01 -14.22 6.75
N THR A 34 9.90 -13.76 7.30
CA THR A 34 8.97 -12.84 6.63
C THR A 34 9.11 -11.41 7.13
N LEU A 35 8.56 -10.46 6.37
CA LEU A 35 8.39 -9.08 6.81
C LEU A 35 7.44 -9.01 8.00
N ARG A 36 7.90 -8.39 9.10
CA ARG A 36 7.15 -8.23 10.35
C ARG A 36 7.51 -6.92 11.02
N LEU A 37 6.59 -6.40 11.82
CA LEU A 37 6.89 -5.37 12.82
C LEU A 37 7.36 -6.02 14.12
N VAL A 38 8.61 -5.76 14.51
CA VAL A 38 9.23 -6.30 15.73
C VAL A 38 9.30 -5.21 16.79
N ALA A 39 8.75 -5.49 17.98
CA ALA A 39 8.81 -4.59 19.12
C ALA A 39 10.26 -4.35 19.56
N GLN A 40 10.59 -3.09 19.84
CA GLN A 40 11.90 -2.63 20.28
C GLN A 40 11.90 -2.34 21.78
N PRO A 41 13.07 -2.31 22.45
CA PRO A 41 13.15 -1.99 23.88
C PRO A 41 12.58 -0.62 24.28
N ASP A 42 12.54 0.33 23.34
CA ASP A 42 11.99 1.68 23.53
C ASP A 42 10.46 1.75 23.31
N GLY A 43 9.80 0.62 23.06
CA GLY A 43 8.36 0.53 22.80
C GLY A 43 7.96 0.81 21.35
N THR A 44 8.90 1.17 20.47
CA THR A 44 8.62 1.31 19.04
C THR A 44 8.50 -0.06 18.36
N ARG A 45 8.01 -0.08 17.12
CA ARG A 45 7.97 -1.30 16.30
C ARG A 45 8.75 -1.03 15.01
N LYS A 46 9.67 -1.93 14.66
CA LYS A 46 10.54 -1.79 13.49
C LYS A 46 10.26 -2.87 12.45
N PRO A 47 10.18 -2.54 11.15
CA PRO A 47 10.05 -3.56 10.11
C PRO A 47 11.35 -4.36 9.97
N MET A 48 11.25 -5.69 10.01
CA MET A 48 12.37 -6.61 9.92
C MET A 48 12.02 -7.84 9.06
N VAL A 49 13.04 -8.43 8.44
CA VAL A 49 13.00 -9.71 7.72
C VAL A 49 14.21 -10.53 8.13
N ASP A 50 14.01 -11.75 8.64
CA ASP A 50 15.09 -12.70 8.97
C ASP A 50 16.18 -12.10 9.89
N GLY A 51 15.74 -11.37 10.93
CA GLY A 51 16.64 -10.69 11.87
C GLY A 51 17.36 -9.47 11.32
N ARG A 52 17.05 -9.03 10.09
CA ARG A 52 17.63 -7.85 9.45
C ARG A 52 16.62 -6.72 9.31
N ASP A 53 17.12 -5.50 9.30
CA ASP A 53 16.32 -4.31 9.03
C ASP A 53 15.74 -4.36 7.62
N TYR A 54 14.44 -4.11 7.51
CA TYR A 54 13.81 -3.86 6.22
C TYR A 54 13.92 -2.36 5.90
N THR A 55 14.61 -2.04 4.80
CA THR A 55 14.97 -0.65 4.45
C THR A 55 14.27 -0.11 3.20
N TYR A 56 13.50 -0.94 2.50
CA TYR A 56 12.86 -0.55 1.23
C TYR A 56 11.75 0.50 1.45
N LEU A 57 10.89 0.28 2.45
CA LEU A 57 9.87 1.26 2.86
C LEU A 57 9.99 1.48 4.38
N PRO A 58 10.18 2.73 4.85
CA PRO A 58 10.40 3.01 6.28
C PRO A 58 9.28 2.53 7.18
N ASN A 59 8.03 2.60 6.70
CA ASN A 59 6.83 2.28 7.46
C ASN A 59 5.83 1.49 6.61
N PRO A 60 6.15 0.22 6.28
CA PRO A 60 5.46 -0.53 5.23
C PRO A 60 3.97 -0.77 5.50
N PHE A 61 3.54 -0.75 6.77
CA PHE A 61 2.15 -0.96 7.16
C PHE A 61 1.47 0.29 7.73
N LEU A 62 2.21 1.38 7.92
CA LEU A 62 1.75 2.52 8.71
C LEU A 62 1.55 3.78 7.87
N HIS A 63 2.30 3.94 6.77
CA HIS A 63 2.28 5.15 5.96
C HIS A 63 1.73 4.89 4.55
N PHE A 64 0.63 5.57 4.21
CA PHE A 64 -0.04 5.49 2.92
C PHE A 64 -0.01 6.87 2.26
N GLY A 65 0.58 6.98 1.08
CA GLY A 65 0.58 8.23 0.32
C GLY A 65 -0.82 8.59 -0.17
N ARG A 66 -1.09 9.88 -0.37
CA ARG A 66 -2.32 10.30 -1.03
C ARG A 66 -2.26 9.95 -2.52
N PRO A 67 -3.34 9.43 -3.13
CA PRO A 67 -3.37 9.13 -4.56
C PRO A 67 -3.00 10.36 -5.38
N GLY A 68 -2.03 10.22 -6.29
CA GLY A 68 -1.54 11.32 -7.14
C GLY A 68 -0.58 12.31 -6.49
N GLN A 69 -0.19 12.14 -5.21
CA GLN A 69 0.74 13.05 -4.52
C GLN A 69 2.10 13.17 -5.22
N MET A 70 2.56 12.09 -5.87
CA MET A 70 3.84 12.06 -6.59
C MET A 70 3.72 12.48 -8.06
N ARG A 71 2.54 12.90 -8.53
CA ARG A 71 2.29 13.18 -9.94
C ARG A 71 3.27 14.19 -10.52
N GLU A 72 3.45 15.34 -9.86
CA GLU A 72 4.35 16.40 -10.35
C GLU A 72 5.81 15.92 -10.41
N MET A 73 6.24 15.13 -9.42
CA MET A 73 7.56 14.50 -9.41
C MET A 73 7.74 13.57 -10.62
N MET A 74 6.75 12.71 -10.88
CA MET A 74 6.75 11.74 -11.98
C MET A 74 6.65 12.42 -13.36
N GLU A 75 6.02 13.59 -13.44
CA GLU A 75 5.98 14.45 -14.62
C GLU A 75 7.30 15.25 -14.83
N GLY A 76 8.30 15.08 -13.97
CA GLY A 76 9.63 15.69 -14.10
C GLY A 76 9.77 17.09 -13.47
N VAL A 77 8.81 17.51 -12.65
CA VAL A 77 8.85 18.81 -11.95
C VAL A 77 9.75 18.72 -10.71
N LYS A 78 10.76 19.60 -10.63
CA LYS A 78 11.81 19.59 -9.59
C LYS A 78 11.33 19.85 -8.14
N THR A 79 10.07 20.24 -7.93
CA THR A 79 9.51 20.59 -6.61
C THR A 79 8.80 19.44 -5.90
N GLY A 80 8.74 18.25 -6.50
CA GLY A 80 8.12 17.08 -5.89
C GLY A 80 8.96 16.52 -4.73
N SER A 81 8.86 17.10 -3.54
CA SER A 81 9.31 16.41 -2.32
C SER A 81 8.16 15.58 -1.77
N ILE A 82 8.39 14.28 -1.58
CA ILE A 82 7.55 13.47 -0.68
C ILE A 82 7.85 14.01 0.72
N ASP A 83 6.87 14.65 1.35
CA ASP A 83 6.91 14.91 2.78
C ASP A 83 6.29 13.69 3.49
N PRO A 84 7.10 12.78 4.05
CA PRO A 84 6.62 11.55 4.70
C PRO A 84 5.79 11.82 5.97
N GLU A 85 5.85 13.04 6.52
CA GLU A 85 5.06 13.45 7.68
C GLU A 85 3.71 14.08 7.31
N LYS A 86 3.51 14.53 6.05
CA LYS A 86 2.34 15.34 5.69
C LYS A 86 1.11 14.61 5.18
N VAL A 87 1.16 13.34 4.77
CA VAL A 87 -0.08 12.68 4.34
C VAL A 87 -0.06 11.19 4.63
N THR A 88 -0.81 10.79 5.64
CA THR A 88 -1.35 9.44 5.79
C THR A 88 -2.85 9.57 5.78
N GLU A 89 -3.46 9.39 4.61
CA GLU A 89 -4.91 9.30 4.55
C GLU A 89 -5.26 7.81 4.53
N ARG A 90 -5.80 7.35 5.67
CA ARG A 90 -6.27 5.96 5.81
C ARG A 90 -7.66 5.88 5.23
N PHE A 91 -7.71 5.49 3.98
CA PHE A 91 -8.95 5.18 3.29
C PHE A 91 -9.34 3.72 3.51
N PRO A 92 -10.58 3.41 3.92
CA PRO A 92 -11.03 2.04 4.09
C PRO A 92 -10.82 1.17 2.84
N GLU A 93 -11.08 1.70 1.65
CA GLU A 93 -10.95 1.03 0.34
C GLU A 93 -9.54 0.51 0.01
N TYR A 94 -8.53 0.88 0.80
CA TYR A 94 -7.17 0.38 0.66
C TYR A 94 -7.01 -1.05 1.16
N MET A 95 -7.85 -1.46 2.12
CA MET A 95 -7.75 -2.74 2.82
C MET A 95 -9.11 -3.46 2.95
N ASP A 96 -10.23 -2.75 2.79
CA ASP A 96 -11.58 -3.28 2.89
C ASP A 96 -12.20 -3.48 1.49
N ALA A 97 -12.68 -4.70 1.24
CA ALA A 97 -13.18 -5.10 -0.06
C ALA A 97 -14.52 -4.41 -0.42
N ASP A 98 -15.41 -4.21 0.54
CA ASP A 98 -16.73 -3.61 0.29
C ASP A 98 -16.57 -2.10 0.01
N ALA A 99 -15.71 -1.43 0.79
CA ALA A 99 -15.35 -0.04 0.53
C ALA A 99 -14.66 0.12 -0.84
N ARG A 100 -13.81 -0.85 -1.23
CA ARG A 100 -13.17 -0.86 -2.55
C ARG A 100 -14.18 -1.02 -3.68
N LEU A 101 -15.16 -1.91 -3.56
CA LEU A 101 -16.23 -2.08 -4.55
C LEU A 101 -17.03 -0.79 -4.72
N ALA A 102 -17.40 -0.13 -3.62
CA ALA A 102 -18.10 1.16 -3.68
C ALA A 102 -17.26 2.27 -4.35
N LEU A 103 -15.93 2.27 -4.16
CA LEU A 103 -15.04 3.20 -4.85
C LEU A 103 -14.95 2.90 -6.35
N ILE A 104 -14.84 1.63 -6.75
CA ILE A 104 -14.82 1.18 -8.15
C ILE A 104 -16.08 1.68 -8.87
N ASP A 105 -17.26 1.50 -8.27
CA ASP A 105 -18.53 2.00 -8.81
C ASP A 105 -18.52 3.53 -8.96
N ARG A 106 -18.05 4.25 -7.94
CA ARG A 106 -17.96 5.72 -7.97
C ARG A 106 -17.00 6.23 -9.04
N GLN A 107 -15.94 5.49 -9.34
CA GLN A 107 -14.96 5.81 -10.38
C GLN A 107 -15.45 5.44 -11.79
N GLY A 108 -16.57 4.73 -11.91
CA GLY A 108 -17.10 4.27 -13.21
C GLY A 108 -16.28 3.13 -13.82
N LEU A 109 -15.63 2.32 -12.97
CA LEU A 109 -14.85 1.16 -13.37
C LEU A 109 -15.73 -0.10 -13.32
N ASP A 110 -15.62 -0.98 -14.31
CA ASP A 110 -16.28 -2.31 -14.31
C ASP A 110 -15.40 -3.37 -13.63
N LYS A 111 -14.08 -3.32 -13.90
CA LYS A 111 -13.12 -4.28 -13.35
C LYS A 111 -11.79 -3.61 -13.06
N ILE A 112 -11.06 -4.19 -12.12
CA ILE A 112 -9.69 -3.80 -11.81
C ILE A 112 -8.78 -5.03 -11.74
N PHE A 113 -7.49 -4.84 -12.04
CA PHE A 113 -6.44 -5.74 -11.58
C PHE A 113 -5.88 -5.24 -10.27
N LEU A 114 -5.75 -6.11 -9.28
CA LEU A 114 -5.41 -5.75 -7.93
C LEU A 114 -4.07 -6.37 -7.52
N PHE A 115 -3.03 -5.55 -7.40
CA PHE A 115 -1.65 -5.92 -7.15
C PHE A 115 -1.20 -5.58 -5.70
N PRO A 116 -0.23 -6.32 -5.16
CA PRO A 116 0.37 -6.02 -3.87
C PRO A 116 1.16 -4.71 -3.89
N SER A 117 1.32 -4.07 -2.72
CA SER A 117 2.15 -2.86 -2.57
C SER A 117 3.50 -3.18 -1.92
N LEU A 118 3.57 -4.17 -1.04
CA LEU A 118 4.79 -4.61 -0.36
C LEU A 118 5.45 -5.81 -1.03
N ALA A 119 4.67 -6.70 -1.65
CA ALA A 119 5.22 -7.86 -2.37
C ALA A 119 5.72 -7.49 -3.77
N ILE A 120 6.62 -6.51 -3.85
CA ILE A 120 7.32 -6.12 -5.09
C ILE A 120 8.72 -6.75 -5.03
N THR A 121 8.99 -7.69 -5.95
CA THR A 121 10.28 -8.37 -6.13
C THR A 121 11.23 -7.60 -7.03
#